data_AF-A0A7S4EHT3-F1
#
_entry.id   AF-A0A7S4EHT3-F1
#
_cell.length_a   1.000
_cell.length_b   1.000
_cell.length_c   1.000
_cell.angle_alpha   90.00
_cell.angle_beta   90.00
_cell.angle_gamma   90.00
#
_symmetry.space_group_name_H-M   'P 1'
#
loop_
_entity.id
_entity.type
_entity.pdbx_description
1 polymer ?
#
loop_
_entity_poly.entity_id
_entity_poly.type
_entity_poly.pdbx_seq_one_letter_code
_entity_poly.pdbx_strand_id
1 'polypeptide(L)'
;MKLSFVGTLALQTLLFGALAGTANGGGEESVFWHTMVDEENSFPSAMPTPEPSAEPTPGPTPGPTPGPTPGPTPGPTPGPTPGPSPGPSPGPSPGPTPLTPPPTSFPSEPPSPPPSPPPSPMPSPAPSPTPTLAPTGECVIDSNLTCTAIMGGIETACEDIPDIDDPICTCPECVQEMQFMYTGALCELNQVLSGKCTQNSPNAYEAGYRITDALDPTLVLGTGQAKQQDTITIRSPNGCIPDTLAVTLSFPTGAVTQTFVVDAQCDGGRGLILLEDYGAFQFTGYTCDANSVYNCLQEVSYDLNVCNYGTEDETVYEMSLSIKETESGTIVFQNLIENVPPEDLMLSPGECYNDAREVNVDRCVTQSYCVEVVGNATNPITGTPPNCSDSHEIKFDWEGPPEIPDTPAPR
;
A
#
# COMPACT_ATOMS: atom_id res chain seq x y z
N MET A 1 -49.11 30.44 -17.31
CA MET A 1 -49.66 29.14 -17.76
C MET A 1 -49.48 28.18 -16.56
N LYS A 2 -50.45 27.41 -16.04
CA LYS A 2 -51.34 26.37 -16.63
C LYS A 2 -50.54 25.29 -17.37
N LEU A 3 -50.49 23.99 -17.02
CA LEU A 3 -51.04 23.11 -15.94
C LEU A 3 -49.86 22.32 -15.30
N SER A 4 -49.87 21.66 -14.12
CA SER A 4 -50.87 21.29 -13.08
C SER A 4 -51.71 20.00 -13.28
N PHE A 5 -51.35 18.91 -12.58
CA PHE A 5 -52.16 17.90 -11.83
C PHE A 5 -51.17 16.89 -11.15
N VAL A 6 -51.15 16.62 -9.83
CA VAL A 6 -52.07 15.86 -8.93
C VAL A 6 -51.91 14.32 -9.06
N GLY A 7 -51.69 13.52 -8.00
CA GLY A 7 -51.43 13.84 -6.57
C GLY A 7 -51.83 12.70 -5.59
N THR A 8 -51.81 12.96 -4.27
CA THR A 8 -52.67 12.36 -3.18
C THR A 8 -52.64 10.83 -2.91
N LEU A 9 -52.88 10.25 -1.72
CA LEU A 9 -53.01 10.58 -0.27
C LEU A 9 -52.75 9.22 0.48
N ALA A 10 -52.60 9.02 1.79
CA ALA A 10 -52.71 9.74 3.09
C ALA A 10 -51.66 9.10 4.06
N LEU A 11 -51.29 9.57 5.27
CA LEU A 11 -51.89 10.36 6.35
C LEU A 11 -52.95 9.65 7.22
N GLN A 12 -52.52 9.09 8.36
CA GLN A 12 -53.39 8.97 9.55
C GLN A 12 -52.58 9.02 10.86
N THR A 13 -52.84 10.04 11.67
CA THR A 13 -52.31 10.23 13.03
C THR A 13 -53.38 9.87 14.06
N LEU A 14 -52.98 9.42 15.26
CA LEU A 14 -53.78 9.63 16.48
C LEU A 14 -52.89 9.60 17.73
N LEU A 15 -53.48 9.94 18.88
CA LEU A 15 -52.81 10.47 20.07
C LEU A 15 -53.28 9.76 21.36
N PHE A 16 -52.79 10.25 22.51
CA PHE A 16 -53.10 9.83 23.89
C PHE A 16 -52.41 8.53 24.37
N GLY A 17 -51.94 8.46 25.62
CA GLY A 17 -51.95 9.50 26.66
C GLY A 17 -51.12 9.11 27.89
N ALA A 18 -50.71 10.12 28.67
CA ALA A 18 -49.86 9.92 29.85
C ALA A 18 -50.69 9.67 31.13
N LEU A 19 -50.14 8.86 32.04
CA LEU A 19 -50.51 8.83 33.46
C LEU A 19 -49.28 8.46 34.29
N ALA A 20 -49.03 9.21 35.37
CA ALA A 20 -47.97 8.94 36.33
C ALA A 20 -48.58 8.51 37.67
N GLY A 21 -47.89 7.64 38.41
CA GLY A 21 -48.30 7.19 39.74
C GLY A 21 -47.13 6.61 40.52
N THR A 22 -46.81 7.23 41.66
CA THR A 22 -45.74 6.79 42.58
C THR A 22 -46.33 6.25 43.88
N ALA A 23 -45.74 5.19 44.42
CA ALA A 23 -46.03 4.65 45.76
C ALA A 23 -44.78 3.95 46.32
N ASN A 24 -44.65 3.88 47.65
CA ASN A 24 -43.42 3.47 48.35
C ASN A 24 -43.56 2.13 49.12
N GLY A 25 -42.42 1.45 49.28
CA GLY A 25 -42.14 0.52 50.38
C GLY A 25 -42.48 -0.96 50.13
N GLY A 26 -41.78 -1.92 50.76
CA GLY A 26 -40.56 -1.79 51.56
C GLY A 26 -40.34 -2.96 52.54
N GLY A 27 -39.17 -3.61 52.47
CA GLY A 27 -38.78 -4.75 53.33
C GLY A 27 -39.56 -6.05 53.07
N GLU A 28 -39.17 -7.20 53.64
CA GLU A 28 -37.88 -7.64 54.21
C GLU A 28 -37.95 -9.18 54.42
N GLU A 29 -36.82 -9.90 54.29
CA GLU A 29 -36.67 -11.33 54.68
C GLU A 29 -37.60 -12.38 54.00
N SER A 30 -37.38 -13.71 54.09
CA SER A 30 -36.15 -14.52 54.20
C SER A 30 -36.39 -15.93 53.62
N VAL A 31 -35.36 -16.79 53.61
CA VAL A 31 -35.35 -18.13 52.97
C VAL A 31 -35.89 -19.21 53.93
N PHE A 32 -36.63 -20.23 53.45
CA PHE A 32 -36.36 -21.68 53.68
C PHE A 32 -37.40 -22.67 53.07
N TRP A 33 -36.93 -23.45 52.09
CA TRP A 33 -37.10 -24.90 51.82
C TRP A 33 -38.30 -25.76 52.31
N HIS A 34 -38.75 -26.65 51.38
CA HIS A 34 -39.30 -28.02 51.57
C HIS A 34 -40.71 -28.16 52.24
N THR A 35 -41.59 -29.14 51.94
CA THR A 35 -41.77 -30.12 50.83
C THR A 35 -43.13 -30.83 51.03
N MET A 36 -43.98 -30.95 49.99
CA MET A 36 -44.96 -32.05 49.73
C MET A 36 -45.16 -32.09 48.18
N VAL A 37 -45.11 -33.22 47.46
CA VAL A 37 -46.11 -34.32 47.28
C VAL A 37 -47.56 -33.81 47.14
N ASP A 38 -48.37 -34.25 46.16
CA ASP A 38 -48.35 -35.48 45.35
C ASP A 38 -48.95 -35.29 43.93
N GLU A 39 -49.08 -36.41 43.20
CA GLU A 39 -50.16 -36.73 42.23
C GLU A 39 -49.92 -36.56 40.70
N GLU A 40 -50.64 -37.39 39.94
CA GLU A 40 -50.39 -37.69 38.52
C GLU A 40 -50.94 -36.62 37.56
N ASN A 41 -50.24 -36.41 36.43
CA ASN A 41 -50.94 -36.27 35.15
C ASN A 41 -50.09 -36.77 33.98
N SER A 42 -50.71 -37.45 33.01
CA SER A 42 -50.03 -38.04 31.86
C SER A 42 -50.52 -37.42 30.55
N PHE A 43 -49.59 -36.80 29.81
CA PHE A 43 -49.85 -36.25 28.49
C PHE A 43 -48.71 -36.60 27.52
N PRO A 44 -48.92 -37.56 26.60
CA PRO A 44 -48.04 -37.74 25.45
C PRO A 44 -48.40 -36.72 24.36
N SER A 45 -47.41 -36.00 23.84
CA SER A 45 -47.53 -35.30 22.56
C SER A 45 -46.21 -35.44 21.81
N ALA A 46 -46.27 -35.94 20.57
CA ALA A 46 -45.09 -36.19 19.77
C ALA A 46 -44.49 -34.88 19.21
N MET A 47 -43.16 -34.80 19.16
CA MET A 47 -42.50 -33.85 18.26
C MET A 47 -42.81 -34.25 16.81
N PRO A 48 -43.16 -33.30 15.92
CA PRO A 48 -43.23 -33.58 14.49
C PRO A 48 -41.82 -33.81 13.95
N THR A 49 -41.65 -34.88 13.17
CA THR A 49 -40.42 -35.11 12.41
C THR A 49 -40.29 -34.04 11.32
N PRO A 50 -39.13 -33.37 11.16
CA PRO A 50 -38.92 -32.47 10.03
C PRO A 50 -38.95 -33.25 8.71
N GLU A 51 -39.63 -32.68 7.71
CA GLU A 51 -39.77 -33.25 6.36
C GLU A 51 -38.45 -33.11 5.58
N PRO A 52 -38.01 -34.11 4.78
CA PRO A 52 -36.72 -34.06 4.11
C PRO A 52 -36.71 -33.00 3.01
N SER A 53 -35.89 -31.96 3.17
CA SER A 53 -35.63 -30.95 2.13
C SER A 53 -34.98 -31.60 0.92
N ALA A 54 -35.66 -31.59 -0.22
CA ALA A 54 -35.15 -32.07 -1.50
C ALA A 54 -34.30 -30.96 -2.17
N GLU A 55 -33.06 -30.81 -1.70
CA GLU A 55 -32.10 -29.87 -2.27
C GLU A 55 -31.75 -30.25 -3.73
N PRO A 56 -31.81 -29.31 -4.69
CA PRO A 56 -31.63 -29.64 -6.10
C PRO A 56 -30.17 -29.92 -6.43
N THR A 57 -29.89 -31.10 -6.99
CA THR A 57 -28.56 -31.51 -7.43
C THR A 57 -27.96 -30.48 -8.41
N PRO A 58 -26.75 -29.93 -8.15
CA PRO A 58 -26.06 -29.07 -9.09
C PRO A 58 -25.88 -29.72 -10.47
N GLY A 59 -26.00 -28.92 -11.53
CA GLY A 59 -25.80 -29.39 -12.91
C GLY A 59 -24.37 -29.86 -13.18
N PRO A 60 -24.15 -30.70 -14.21
CA PRO A 60 -22.83 -31.22 -14.52
C PRO A 60 -21.84 -30.12 -14.88
N THR A 61 -20.59 -30.31 -14.45
CA THR A 61 -19.46 -29.39 -14.61
C THR A 61 -19.26 -28.93 -16.06
N PRO A 62 -18.87 -27.67 -16.30
CA PRO A 62 -18.40 -27.21 -17.62
C PRO A 62 -17.28 -28.11 -18.18
N GLY A 63 -17.21 -28.16 -19.52
CA GLY A 63 -16.29 -29.05 -20.25
C GLY A 63 -14.80 -28.73 -20.05
N PRO A 64 -13.90 -29.63 -20.50
CA PRO A 64 -12.47 -29.53 -20.26
C PRO A 64 -11.83 -28.27 -20.85
N THR A 65 -10.75 -27.84 -20.18
CA THR A 65 -9.92 -26.67 -20.44
C THR A 65 -9.55 -26.49 -21.93
N PRO A 66 -9.45 -25.24 -22.44
CA PRO A 66 -8.82 -24.95 -23.73
C PRO A 66 -7.44 -25.61 -23.88
N GLY A 67 -7.09 -25.95 -25.12
CA GLY A 67 -5.87 -26.70 -25.45
C GLY A 67 -4.57 -25.96 -25.11
N PRO A 68 -3.43 -26.68 -25.14
CA PRO A 68 -2.14 -26.16 -24.66
C PRO A 68 -1.67 -24.93 -25.45
N THR A 69 -1.01 -24.04 -24.71
CA THR A 69 -0.36 -22.81 -25.19
C THR A 69 0.51 -23.07 -26.43
N PRO A 70 0.56 -22.13 -27.41
CA PRO A 70 1.49 -22.22 -28.53
C PRO A 70 2.94 -22.48 -28.11
N GLY A 71 3.68 -23.17 -28.98
CA GLY A 71 5.03 -23.66 -28.70
C GLY A 71 6.09 -22.56 -28.46
N PRO A 72 7.30 -22.95 -28.01
CA PRO A 72 8.30 -22.04 -27.49
C PRO A 72 8.78 -20.98 -28.49
N THR A 73 9.25 -19.87 -27.92
CA THR A 73 9.80 -18.67 -28.56
C THR A 73 10.76 -18.99 -29.73
N PRO A 74 10.74 -18.21 -30.83
CA PRO A 74 11.73 -18.31 -31.89
C PRO A 74 13.18 -18.33 -31.38
N GLY A 75 14.04 -19.08 -32.08
CA GLY A 75 15.42 -19.32 -31.70
C GLY A 75 16.31 -18.07 -31.67
N PRO A 76 17.53 -18.18 -31.12
CA PRO A 76 18.39 -17.05 -30.80
C PRO A 76 18.77 -16.19 -32.02
N THR A 77 18.98 -14.91 -31.74
CA THR A 77 19.36 -13.84 -32.67
C THR A 77 20.51 -14.24 -33.60
N PRO A 78 20.48 -13.86 -34.89
CA PRO A 78 21.62 -14.04 -35.80
C PRO A 78 22.93 -13.48 -35.22
N GLY A 79 24.04 -14.13 -35.58
CA GLY A 79 25.37 -13.87 -35.03
C GLY A 79 25.97 -12.48 -35.37
N PRO A 80 27.14 -12.18 -34.80
CA PRO A 80 27.69 -10.82 -34.75
C PRO A 80 27.99 -10.20 -36.13
N THR A 81 27.98 -8.86 -36.12
CA THR A 81 28.15 -7.95 -37.25
C THR A 81 29.34 -8.31 -38.17
N PRO A 82 29.18 -8.20 -39.50
CA PRO A 82 30.30 -8.27 -40.44
C PRO A 82 31.43 -7.28 -40.09
N GLY A 83 32.66 -7.65 -40.46
CA GLY A 83 33.89 -6.97 -40.05
C GLY A 83 34.10 -5.55 -40.61
N PRO A 84 35.22 -4.90 -40.22
CA PRO A 84 35.45 -3.47 -40.42
C PRO A 84 35.49 -3.03 -41.89
N SER A 85 35.14 -1.77 -42.12
CA SER A 85 35.11 -1.12 -43.43
C SER A 85 36.45 -1.26 -44.19
N PRO A 86 36.42 -1.47 -45.52
CA PRO A 86 37.56 -1.21 -46.40
C PRO A 86 38.11 0.22 -46.21
N GLY A 87 39.41 0.38 -46.47
CA GLY A 87 40.17 1.60 -46.18
C GLY A 87 39.94 2.78 -47.14
N PRO A 88 40.67 3.89 -46.92
CA PRO A 88 40.42 5.17 -47.61
C PRO A 88 40.78 5.12 -49.10
N SER A 89 39.93 5.75 -49.92
CA SER A 89 40.16 6.00 -51.35
C SER A 89 40.42 7.51 -51.60
N PRO A 90 41.24 7.92 -52.58
CA PRO A 90 41.96 9.19 -52.49
C PRO A 90 41.45 10.32 -53.42
N GLY A 91 41.83 11.55 -53.07
CA GLY A 91 42.11 12.63 -54.05
C GLY A 91 40.94 13.57 -54.40
N PRO A 92 41.16 14.91 -54.43
CA PRO A 92 40.10 15.88 -54.72
C PRO A 92 40.08 16.38 -56.18
N SER A 93 38.94 16.98 -56.56
CA SER A 93 38.73 17.87 -57.72
C SER A 93 38.69 17.21 -59.12
N PRO A 94 38.14 17.88 -60.17
CA PRO A 94 37.64 19.26 -60.21
C PRO A 94 36.28 19.52 -60.91
N GLY A 95 35.75 20.73 -60.70
CA GLY A 95 34.99 21.47 -61.74
C GLY A 95 33.49 21.65 -61.53
N PRO A 96 32.98 22.90 -61.40
CA PRO A 96 31.55 23.21 -61.44
C PRO A 96 31.09 23.70 -62.82
N THR A 97 29.93 23.23 -63.28
CA THR A 97 29.13 23.86 -64.35
C THR A 97 27.64 23.55 -64.15
N PRO A 98 26.70 24.47 -64.50
CA PRO A 98 25.29 24.38 -64.12
C PRO A 98 24.38 23.79 -65.21
N LEU A 99 23.12 23.48 -64.87
CA LEU A 99 21.91 23.85 -65.64
C LEU A 99 20.60 23.44 -64.93
N THR A 100 19.63 24.37 -64.88
CA THR A 100 18.17 24.13 -64.74
C THR A 100 17.56 23.83 -66.14
N PRO A 101 16.26 23.46 -66.35
CA PRO A 101 15.04 23.57 -65.50
C PRO A 101 14.22 22.24 -65.51
N PRO A 102 12.87 22.17 -65.45
CA PRO A 102 11.79 23.06 -64.94
C PRO A 102 10.91 22.40 -63.83
N PRO A 103 9.98 23.12 -63.19
CA PRO A 103 9.07 22.53 -62.20
C PRO A 103 7.90 21.72 -62.82
N THR A 104 7.43 20.70 -62.09
CA THR A 104 6.15 20.00 -62.32
C THR A 104 5.24 20.10 -61.08
N SER A 105 3.97 19.70 -61.21
CA SER A 105 2.87 20.36 -60.50
C SER A 105 1.79 19.45 -59.90
N PHE A 106 1.40 19.74 -58.65
CA PHE A 106 0.05 19.52 -58.08
C PHE A 106 -0.35 18.03 -57.80
N PRO A 107 -1.39 17.71 -56.98
CA PRO A 107 -1.16 17.52 -55.53
C PRO A 107 -1.92 16.31 -54.89
N SER A 108 -1.96 16.31 -53.54
CA SER A 108 -3.07 15.85 -52.67
C SER A 108 -3.08 14.43 -52.10
N GLU A 109 -2.90 14.35 -50.78
CA GLU A 109 -3.58 13.39 -49.89
C GLU A 109 -4.29 14.16 -48.74
N PRO A 110 -5.35 13.60 -48.12
CA PRO A 110 -6.22 14.32 -47.17
C PRO A 110 -5.63 14.46 -45.75
N PRO A 111 -6.17 15.36 -44.90
CA PRO A 111 -5.62 15.63 -43.57
C PRO A 111 -5.91 14.55 -42.51
N SER A 112 -4.98 14.42 -41.57
CA SER A 112 -5.14 13.65 -40.33
C SER A 112 -6.15 14.32 -39.38
N PRO A 113 -6.91 13.59 -38.53
CA PRO A 113 -7.87 14.18 -37.60
C PRO A 113 -7.19 15.01 -36.48
N PRO A 114 -7.92 15.97 -35.88
CA PRO A 114 -7.40 16.77 -34.76
C PRO A 114 -7.34 15.95 -33.46
N PRO A 115 -6.32 16.18 -32.60
CA PRO A 115 -6.26 15.61 -31.26
C PRO A 115 -7.25 16.28 -30.26
N SER A 116 -7.33 15.69 -29.07
CA SER A 116 -8.29 15.89 -27.97
C SER A 116 -8.62 17.33 -27.52
N PRO A 117 -9.76 17.52 -26.81
CA PRO A 117 -10.11 18.79 -26.15
C PRO A 117 -9.07 19.24 -25.11
N PRO A 118 -9.06 20.55 -24.75
CA PRO A 118 -8.13 21.08 -23.75
C PRO A 118 -8.45 20.55 -22.32
N PRO A 119 -7.44 20.44 -21.45
CA PRO A 119 -7.65 20.15 -20.03
C PRO A 119 -8.39 21.30 -19.33
N SER A 120 -9.17 20.95 -18.30
CA SER A 120 -9.87 21.93 -17.47
C SER A 120 -8.90 22.75 -16.59
N PRO A 121 -9.07 24.07 -16.48
CA PRO A 121 -8.31 24.87 -15.53
C PRO A 121 -8.88 24.71 -14.12
N MET A 122 -8.22 23.93 -13.27
CA MET A 122 -8.33 24.02 -11.81
C MET A 122 -7.22 24.99 -11.32
N PRO A 123 -7.45 25.83 -10.29
CA PRO A 123 -6.54 26.94 -10.02
C PRO A 123 -5.26 26.48 -9.32
N SER A 124 -4.15 26.54 -10.04
CA SER A 124 -2.80 26.57 -9.44
C SER A 124 -2.70 27.72 -8.42
N PRO A 125 -2.00 27.54 -7.28
CA PRO A 125 -1.78 28.61 -6.32
C PRO A 125 -1.12 29.84 -6.95
N ALA A 126 -1.32 31.01 -6.34
CA ALA A 126 -0.85 32.27 -6.91
C ALA A 126 0.68 32.27 -7.08
N PRO A 127 1.22 32.60 -8.27
CA PRO A 127 2.65 32.50 -8.53
C PRO A 127 3.46 33.43 -7.63
N SER A 128 4.61 32.93 -7.17
CA SER A 128 5.61 33.68 -6.42
C SER A 128 6.00 34.99 -7.16
N PRO A 129 6.22 36.11 -6.44
CA PRO A 129 6.46 37.40 -7.08
C PRO A 129 7.67 37.37 -8.01
N THR A 130 7.49 37.84 -9.25
CA THR A 130 8.48 37.74 -10.33
C THR A 130 9.82 38.38 -9.94
N PRO A 131 10.94 37.62 -9.88
CA PRO A 131 12.23 38.18 -9.52
C PRO A 131 12.67 39.21 -10.58
N THR A 132 13.00 40.42 -10.12
CA THR A 132 13.23 41.59 -10.98
C THR A 132 14.72 41.94 -11.07
N LEU A 133 15.55 40.93 -11.38
CA LEU A 133 17.00 41.09 -11.53
C LEU A 133 17.43 40.79 -12.98
N ALA A 134 18.45 41.52 -13.44
CA ALA A 134 19.11 41.27 -14.72
C ALA A 134 20.16 40.16 -14.55
N PRO A 135 20.48 39.39 -15.61
CA PRO A 135 21.36 38.22 -15.49
C PRO A 135 22.76 38.58 -15.01
N THR A 136 23.03 38.26 -13.74
CA THR A 136 24.34 37.92 -13.21
C THR A 136 24.61 36.44 -13.48
N GLY A 137 25.84 36.07 -13.83
CA GLY A 137 26.25 34.67 -13.93
C GLY A 137 26.28 34.05 -12.53
N GLU A 138 25.18 33.44 -12.14
CA GLU A 138 24.84 33.11 -10.76
C GLU A 138 24.10 31.76 -10.76
N CYS A 139 24.55 30.84 -9.90
CA CYS A 139 24.02 29.48 -9.82
C CYS A 139 22.67 29.55 -9.10
N VAL A 140 21.60 29.18 -9.79
CA VAL A 140 20.25 29.16 -9.23
C VAL A 140 19.60 27.84 -9.62
N ILE A 141 19.39 26.99 -8.62
CA ILE A 141 18.59 25.77 -8.71
C ILE A 141 17.41 25.86 -7.75
N ASP A 142 16.40 25.05 -8.03
CA ASP A 142 15.18 24.87 -7.25
C ASP A 142 14.96 23.36 -7.17
N SER A 143 14.86 22.81 -5.96
CA SER A 143 14.71 21.37 -5.73
C SER A 143 13.31 21.09 -5.22
N ASN A 144 12.44 20.50 -6.04
CA ASN A 144 11.06 20.23 -5.62
C ASN A 144 10.86 18.78 -5.16
N LEU A 145 9.95 18.60 -4.21
CA LEU A 145 9.50 17.34 -3.66
C LEU A 145 7.97 17.37 -3.51
N THR A 146 7.31 16.33 -4.00
CA THR A 146 5.87 16.08 -3.81
C THR A 146 5.67 14.64 -3.37
N CYS A 147 4.72 14.41 -2.46
CA CYS A 147 4.37 13.07 -1.97
C CYS A 147 2.89 12.79 -2.22
N THR A 148 2.59 11.72 -2.95
CA THR A 148 1.21 11.27 -3.22
C THR A 148 1.04 9.77 -3.05
N ALA A 149 -0.20 9.34 -2.81
CA ALA A 149 -0.62 7.95 -2.69
C ALA A 149 -1.90 7.70 -3.50
N ILE A 150 -2.10 6.49 -4.00
CA ILE A 150 -3.33 6.12 -4.72
C ILE A 150 -4.34 5.52 -3.74
N MET A 151 -5.32 6.33 -3.33
CA MET A 151 -6.31 6.03 -2.30
C MET A 151 -7.71 5.98 -2.92
N GLY A 152 -8.35 4.82 -2.91
CA GLY A 152 -9.63 4.59 -3.59
C GLY A 152 -9.57 4.72 -5.12
N GLY A 153 -8.37 4.64 -5.71
CA GLY A 153 -8.13 4.93 -7.13
C GLY A 153 -8.04 6.43 -7.46
N ILE A 154 -7.84 7.28 -6.45
CA ILE A 154 -7.64 8.73 -6.57
C ILE A 154 -6.25 9.08 -6.02
N GLU A 155 -5.55 9.99 -6.68
CA GLU A 155 -4.29 10.54 -6.19
C GLU A 155 -4.56 11.51 -5.02
N THR A 156 -3.96 11.21 -3.87
CA THR A 156 -4.11 11.95 -2.60
C THR A 156 -2.74 12.37 -2.09
N ALA A 157 -2.58 13.62 -1.67
CA ALA A 157 -1.32 14.11 -1.09
C ALA A 157 -1.04 13.43 0.26
N CYS A 158 0.23 13.26 0.64
CA CYS A 158 0.57 12.58 1.91
C CYS A 158 0.11 13.34 3.17
N GLU A 159 -0.12 14.65 3.08
CA GLU A 159 -0.75 15.47 4.12
C GLU A 159 -2.29 15.28 4.20
N ASP A 160 -2.92 14.70 3.17
CA ASP A 160 -4.36 14.40 3.08
C ASP A 160 -4.66 12.89 3.27
N ILE A 161 -3.66 12.06 3.59
CA ILE A 161 -3.86 10.63 3.91
C ILE A 161 -4.60 10.53 5.26
N PRO A 162 -5.74 9.80 5.34
CA PRO A 162 -6.47 9.66 6.59
C PRO A 162 -5.74 8.76 7.60
N ASP A 163 -6.03 8.96 8.88
CA ASP A 163 -5.62 8.09 9.99
C ASP A 163 -6.24 6.67 9.90
N ILE A 164 -5.94 5.80 10.86
CA ILE A 164 -6.62 4.51 11.05
C ILE A 164 -7.27 4.48 12.43
N ASP A 165 -8.53 4.91 12.51
CA ASP A 165 -9.31 5.04 13.76
C ASP A 165 -9.65 3.70 14.46
N ASP A 166 -9.53 2.56 13.77
CA ASP A 166 -9.99 1.24 14.25
C ASP A 166 -8.79 0.28 14.47
N PRO A 167 -8.59 -0.25 15.70
CA PRO A 167 -7.56 -1.25 15.98
C PRO A 167 -7.91 -2.65 15.47
N ILE A 168 -9.04 -2.84 14.80
CA ILE A 168 -9.43 -4.07 14.10
C ILE A 168 -9.31 -3.83 12.59
N CYS A 169 -8.59 -4.70 11.89
CA CYS A 169 -8.40 -4.51 10.46
C CYS A 169 -9.71 -4.65 9.66
N THR A 170 -9.84 -3.86 8.60
CA THR A 170 -11.03 -3.84 7.75
C THR A 170 -10.62 -3.87 6.28
N CYS A 171 -10.90 -4.97 5.58
CA CYS A 171 -10.72 -5.09 4.14
C CYS A 171 -12.06 -5.40 3.45
N PRO A 172 -12.46 -4.68 2.38
CA PRO A 172 -13.75 -4.91 1.70
C PRO A 172 -13.95 -6.30 1.10
N GLU A 173 -12.87 -6.97 0.71
CA GLU A 173 -12.86 -8.35 0.19
C GLU A 173 -12.08 -9.27 1.13
N CYS A 174 -10.78 -9.02 1.32
CA CYS A 174 -9.87 -9.80 2.15
C CYS A 174 -8.51 -9.09 2.30
N VAL A 175 -7.62 -9.60 3.16
CA VAL A 175 -6.21 -9.20 3.19
C VAL A 175 -5.45 -9.90 2.05
N GLN A 176 -4.62 -9.16 1.30
CA GLN A 176 -3.75 -9.73 0.26
C GLN A 176 -2.29 -9.86 0.73
N GLU A 177 -1.84 -8.97 1.60
CA GLU A 177 -0.51 -8.99 2.21
C GLU A 177 -0.56 -8.75 3.72
N MET A 178 0.27 -9.47 4.47
CA MET A 178 0.56 -9.19 5.87
C MET A 178 2.08 -9.14 6.08
N GLN A 179 2.54 -8.30 6.99
CA GLN A 179 3.94 -8.26 7.41
C GLN A 179 4.07 -8.44 8.92
N PHE A 180 5.14 -9.14 9.31
CA PHE A 180 5.49 -9.37 10.70
C PHE A 180 6.99 -9.19 10.90
N MET A 181 7.42 -8.62 12.01
CA MET A 181 8.82 -8.66 12.44
C MET A 181 9.04 -9.92 13.30
N TYR A 182 10.04 -10.73 12.98
CA TYR A 182 10.43 -11.82 13.87
C TYR A 182 11.16 -11.26 15.10
N THR A 183 10.53 -11.35 16.27
CA THR A 183 11.10 -10.86 17.54
C THR A 183 11.85 -11.95 18.30
N GLY A 184 11.57 -13.22 18.03
CA GLY A 184 12.09 -14.34 18.84
C GLY A 184 11.55 -14.36 20.28
N ALA A 185 10.43 -13.67 20.55
CA ALA A 185 9.76 -13.70 21.84
C ALA A 185 9.27 -15.12 22.24
N LEU A 186 8.78 -15.25 23.46
CA LEU A 186 8.12 -16.47 23.95
C LEU A 186 6.60 -16.25 23.93
N CYS A 187 5.83 -17.33 23.79
CA CYS A 187 4.37 -17.29 23.88
C CYS A 187 3.92 -16.57 25.16
N GLU A 188 3.02 -15.60 25.03
CA GLU A 188 2.39 -14.96 26.17
C GLU A 188 1.50 -15.96 26.95
N LEU A 189 1.25 -15.67 28.24
CA LEU A 189 0.54 -16.59 29.13
C LEU A 189 -0.94 -16.79 28.75
N ASN A 190 -1.62 -15.73 28.30
CA ASN A 190 -2.95 -15.75 27.67
C ASN A 190 -2.99 -16.68 26.42
N GLN A 191 -1.98 -16.64 25.55
CA GLN A 191 -1.87 -17.43 24.33
C GLN A 191 -1.55 -18.90 24.63
N VAL A 192 -0.74 -19.18 25.67
CA VAL A 192 -0.52 -20.56 26.17
C VAL A 192 -1.78 -21.13 26.81
N LEU A 193 -2.48 -20.36 27.65
CA LEU A 193 -3.68 -20.82 28.36
C LEU A 193 -4.89 -21.03 27.41
N SER A 194 -4.98 -20.26 26.34
CA SER A 194 -5.98 -20.45 25.28
C SER A 194 -5.59 -21.51 24.24
N GLY A 195 -4.33 -21.95 24.22
CA GLY A 195 -3.79 -22.85 23.21
C GLY A 195 -3.47 -22.20 21.85
N LYS A 196 -3.63 -20.87 21.71
CA LYS A 196 -3.23 -20.11 20.50
C LYS A 196 -1.73 -20.17 20.24
N CYS A 197 -0.89 -20.34 21.27
CA CYS A 197 0.57 -20.47 21.14
C CYS A 197 1.11 -21.59 22.05
N THR A 198 2.01 -22.42 21.51
CA THR A 198 2.69 -23.52 22.23
C THR A 198 4.20 -23.32 22.17
N GLN A 199 4.87 -23.28 23.33
CA GLN A 199 6.32 -23.17 23.45
C GLN A 199 6.94 -24.53 23.82
N ASN A 200 7.83 -25.05 22.97
CA ASN A 200 8.59 -26.29 23.23
C ASN A 200 10.01 -25.99 23.75
N SER A 201 10.61 -24.89 23.29
CA SER A 201 11.97 -24.45 23.62
C SER A 201 12.06 -22.93 23.40
N PRO A 202 12.98 -22.20 24.07
CA PRO A 202 13.23 -20.80 23.73
C PRO A 202 13.59 -20.65 22.25
N ASN A 203 13.06 -19.60 21.63
CA ASN A 203 13.35 -19.25 20.24
C ASN A 203 14.80 -18.76 20.10
N ALA A 204 15.40 -18.96 18.92
CA ALA A 204 16.78 -18.57 18.64
C ALA A 204 16.86 -17.21 17.93
N TYR A 205 18.03 -16.58 17.98
CA TYR A 205 18.33 -15.38 17.18
C TYR A 205 18.06 -15.59 15.68
N GLU A 206 18.26 -16.81 15.17
CA GLU A 206 17.96 -17.22 13.79
C GLU A 206 17.11 -18.50 13.83
N ALA A 207 15.96 -18.47 13.18
CA ALA A 207 14.97 -19.55 13.18
C ALA A 207 14.40 -19.82 11.77
N GLY A 208 14.08 -21.10 11.51
CA GLY A 208 13.34 -21.51 10.33
C GLY A 208 11.84 -21.43 10.55
N TYR A 209 11.14 -20.67 9.70
CA TYR A 209 9.69 -20.53 9.75
C TYR A 209 8.99 -21.33 8.65
N ARG A 210 7.79 -21.83 8.96
CA ARG A 210 6.81 -22.35 8.00
C ARG A 210 5.43 -21.83 8.36
N ILE A 211 4.73 -21.29 7.37
CA ILE A 211 3.41 -20.68 7.48
C ILE A 211 2.47 -21.40 6.51
N THR A 212 1.33 -21.87 7.01
CA THR A 212 0.26 -22.45 6.20
C THR A 212 -1.10 -21.89 6.59
N ASP A 213 -2.10 -22.17 5.76
CA ASP A 213 -3.48 -22.27 6.21
C ASP A 213 -3.58 -23.28 7.38
N ALA A 214 -4.39 -22.98 8.40
CA ALA A 214 -4.60 -23.85 9.55
C ALA A 214 -5.62 -24.99 9.28
N LEU A 215 -6.50 -24.80 8.30
CA LEU A 215 -7.49 -25.78 7.82
C LEU A 215 -6.92 -26.67 6.71
N ASP A 216 -6.03 -26.13 5.85
CA ASP A 216 -5.24 -26.91 4.88
C ASP A 216 -3.71 -26.74 5.06
N PRO A 217 -3.07 -27.58 5.91
CA PRO A 217 -1.61 -27.58 6.09
C PRO A 217 -0.78 -27.94 4.83
N THR A 218 -1.41 -28.24 3.69
CA THR A 218 -0.72 -28.39 2.39
C THR A 218 -0.59 -27.07 1.64
N LEU A 219 -1.45 -26.08 1.90
CA LEU A 219 -1.35 -24.71 1.39
C LEU A 219 -0.25 -23.95 2.16
N VAL A 220 0.96 -23.95 1.59
CA VAL A 220 2.11 -23.20 2.12
C VAL A 220 2.10 -21.77 1.58
N LEU A 221 2.04 -20.81 2.50
CA LEU A 221 2.04 -19.37 2.20
C LEU A 221 3.43 -18.75 2.35
N GLY A 222 4.27 -19.32 3.23
CA GLY A 222 5.65 -18.87 3.42
C GLY A 222 6.54 -19.91 4.09
N THR A 223 7.79 -20.01 3.65
CA THR A 223 8.85 -20.79 4.31
C THR A 223 10.20 -20.10 4.10
N GLY A 224 11.01 -19.99 5.14
CA GLY A 224 12.32 -19.37 5.06
C GLY A 224 13.16 -19.58 6.30
N GLN A 225 14.19 -18.75 6.46
CA GLN A 225 14.82 -18.46 7.74
C GLN A 225 14.59 -16.97 8.03
N ALA A 226 14.52 -16.60 9.30
CA ALA A 226 14.48 -15.22 9.77
C ALA A 226 15.40 -15.05 10.98
N LYS A 227 16.06 -13.91 11.06
CA LYS A 227 16.80 -13.42 12.23
C LYS A 227 15.94 -12.43 13.00
N GLN A 228 16.26 -12.22 14.28
CA GLN A 228 15.59 -11.19 15.05
C GLN A 228 15.70 -9.84 14.33
N GLN A 229 14.57 -9.15 14.19
CA GLN A 229 14.37 -7.93 13.38
C GLN A 229 14.25 -8.12 11.85
N ASP A 230 14.28 -9.35 11.31
CA ASP A 230 13.91 -9.59 9.90
C ASP A 230 12.38 -9.50 9.72
N THR A 231 11.94 -8.76 8.70
CA THR A 231 10.53 -8.72 8.26
C THR A 231 10.17 -9.98 7.47
N ILE A 232 9.02 -10.56 7.79
CA ILE A 232 8.41 -11.72 7.12
C ILE A 232 7.11 -11.27 6.46
N THR A 233 7.16 -11.12 5.13
CA THR A 233 5.98 -10.82 4.30
C THR A 233 5.24 -12.10 3.93
N ILE A 234 3.93 -12.14 4.15
CA ILE A 234 3.01 -13.17 3.68
C ILE A 234 2.21 -12.58 2.52
N ARG A 235 2.19 -13.24 1.36
CA ARG A 235 1.33 -12.92 0.22
C ARG A 235 0.66 -14.19 -0.28
N SER A 236 -0.64 -14.16 -0.55
CA SER A 236 -1.33 -15.31 -1.13
C SER A 236 -1.26 -15.27 -2.66
N PRO A 237 -0.85 -16.35 -3.35
CA PRO A 237 -0.77 -16.38 -4.81
C PRO A 237 -2.15 -16.35 -5.50
N ASN A 238 -3.25 -16.45 -4.73
CA ASN A 238 -4.63 -16.38 -5.21
C ASN A 238 -5.36 -15.12 -4.73
N GLY A 239 -4.64 -14.06 -4.34
CA GLY A 239 -5.21 -12.85 -3.76
C GLY A 239 -5.36 -12.97 -2.25
N CYS A 240 -6.47 -13.54 -1.77
CA CYS A 240 -6.78 -13.58 -0.34
C CYS A 240 -5.85 -14.49 0.48
N ILE A 241 -5.35 -13.97 1.59
CA ILE A 241 -4.75 -14.75 2.69
C ILE A 241 -5.88 -15.48 3.45
N PRO A 242 -5.72 -16.77 3.83
CA PRO A 242 -6.73 -17.50 4.59
C PRO A 242 -6.96 -16.94 5.99
N ASP A 243 -8.23 -16.95 6.43
CA ASP A 243 -8.76 -16.52 7.73
C ASP A 243 -7.94 -16.93 8.96
N THR A 244 -7.24 -18.06 8.92
CA THR A 244 -6.50 -18.59 10.07
C THR A 244 -5.19 -19.22 9.61
N LEU A 245 -4.07 -18.67 10.10
CA LEU A 245 -2.74 -19.09 9.71
C LEU A 245 -2.08 -19.91 10.81
N ALA A 246 -1.52 -21.07 10.46
CA ALA A 246 -0.69 -21.87 11.35
C ALA A 246 0.80 -21.58 11.10
N VAL A 247 1.46 -21.01 12.10
CA VAL A 247 2.90 -20.72 12.07
C VAL A 247 3.66 -21.76 12.89
N THR A 248 4.74 -22.29 12.31
CA THR A 248 5.69 -23.20 12.96
C THR A 248 7.09 -22.59 12.89
N LEU A 249 7.71 -22.39 14.05
CA LEU A 249 9.10 -21.97 14.18
C LEU A 249 9.99 -23.13 14.61
N SER A 250 11.22 -23.12 14.14
CA SER A 250 12.19 -24.20 14.35
C SER A 250 13.62 -23.67 14.44
N PHE A 251 14.47 -24.37 15.17
CA PHE A 251 15.91 -24.18 15.03
C PHE A 251 16.35 -24.61 13.61
N PRO A 252 17.48 -24.09 13.07
CA PRO A 252 18.07 -24.56 11.80
C PRO A 252 18.39 -26.07 11.74
N THR A 253 18.30 -26.79 12.86
CA THR A 253 18.38 -28.26 12.95
C THR A 253 17.05 -28.98 12.65
N GLY A 254 15.97 -28.25 12.37
CA GLY A 254 14.62 -28.77 12.11
C GLY A 254 13.79 -29.10 13.36
N ALA A 255 14.30 -28.84 14.57
CA ALA A 255 13.55 -29.04 15.80
C ALA A 255 12.63 -27.85 16.09
N VAL A 256 11.32 -28.11 16.22
CA VAL A 256 10.27 -27.09 16.44
C VAL A 256 10.41 -26.44 17.82
N THR A 257 10.57 -25.12 17.85
CA THR A 257 10.71 -24.32 19.07
C THR A 257 9.37 -23.80 19.58
N GLN A 258 8.50 -23.37 18.66
CA GLN A 258 7.22 -22.72 18.94
C GLN A 258 6.25 -23.00 17.79
N THR A 259 4.95 -23.09 18.10
CA THR A 259 3.87 -23.12 17.10
C THR A 259 2.73 -22.24 17.57
N PHE A 260 2.18 -21.40 16.70
CA PHE A 260 1.09 -20.49 17.04
C PHE A 260 0.13 -20.28 15.87
N VAL A 261 -1.03 -19.71 16.20
CA VAL A 261 -2.10 -19.38 15.25
C VAL A 261 -2.27 -17.87 15.18
N VAL A 262 -2.25 -17.33 13.96
CA VAL A 262 -2.67 -15.95 13.68
C VAL A 262 -4.11 -15.98 13.16
N ASP A 263 -4.93 -15.07 13.67
CA ASP A 263 -6.26 -14.81 13.15
C ASP A 263 -6.12 -13.69 12.11
N ALA A 264 -6.48 -13.98 10.86
CA ALA A 264 -6.30 -13.07 9.72
C ALA A 264 -7.63 -12.58 9.14
N GLN A 265 -8.75 -12.85 9.83
CA GLN A 265 -10.06 -12.32 9.45
C GLN A 265 -10.06 -10.78 9.55
N CYS A 266 -10.58 -10.12 8.52
CA CYS A 266 -10.46 -8.67 8.34
C CYS A 266 -11.80 -8.03 7.96
N ASP A 267 -12.86 -8.48 8.61
CA ASP A 267 -14.27 -8.15 8.35
C ASP A 267 -14.82 -7.06 9.29
N GLY A 268 -13.96 -6.42 10.10
CA GLY A 268 -14.37 -5.55 11.20
C GLY A 268 -14.98 -6.30 12.40
N GLY A 269 -14.77 -7.62 12.51
CA GLY A 269 -15.33 -8.48 13.54
C GLY A 269 -14.47 -8.57 14.81
N ARG A 270 -13.88 -9.75 15.03
CA ARG A 270 -12.93 -10.05 16.13
C ARG A 270 -11.72 -10.85 15.64
N GLY A 271 -11.32 -10.58 14.41
CA GLY A 271 -10.20 -11.23 13.72
C GLY A 271 -8.86 -10.57 14.05
N LEU A 272 -8.14 -10.17 13.02
CA LEU A 272 -6.83 -9.54 13.12
C LEU A 272 -6.88 -8.21 13.87
N ILE A 273 -6.31 -8.21 15.07
CA ILE A 273 -6.06 -7.03 15.87
C ILE A 273 -4.72 -6.42 15.46
N LEU A 274 -4.72 -5.11 15.20
CA LEU A 274 -3.53 -4.33 14.95
C LEU A 274 -2.71 -4.20 16.24
N LEU A 275 -1.38 -4.21 16.12
CA LEU A 275 -0.42 -4.12 17.24
C LEU A 275 -0.43 -5.31 18.23
N GLU A 276 -1.16 -6.41 17.99
CA GLU A 276 -1.00 -7.65 18.79
C GLU A 276 0.25 -8.46 18.36
N ASP A 277 1.01 -8.95 19.35
CA ASP A 277 2.14 -9.86 19.17
C ASP A 277 1.66 -11.32 19.10
N TYR A 278 1.92 -12.01 17.98
CA TYR A 278 1.56 -13.42 17.78
C TYR A 278 2.76 -14.32 18.07
N GLY A 279 2.93 -14.71 19.35
CA GLY A 279 3.92 -15.69 19.82
C GLY A 279 5.38 -15.24 19.75
N ALA A 280 5.96 -15.14 18.55
CA ALA A 280 7.29 -14.56 18.29
C ALA A 280 7.34 -13.73 17.01
N PHE A 281 6.17 -13.46 16.41
CA PHE A 281 5.97 -12.51 15.33
C PHE A 281 5.25 -11.29 15.91
N GLN A 282 5.90 -10.13 15.88
CA GLN A 282 5.20 -8.87 16.08
C GLN A 282 4.49 -8.52 14.76
N PHE A 283 3.21 -8.15 14.82
CA PHE A 283 2.50 -7.68 13.64
C PHE A 283 2.98 -6.28 13.24
N THR A 284 3.32 -6.09 11.96
CA THR A 284 3.82 -4.82 11.41
C THR A 284 3.06 -4.37 10.17
N GLY A 285 1.81 -4.82 10.01
CA GLY A 285 0.88 -4.23 9.05
C GLY A 285 0.36 -5.16 7.94
N TYR A 286 -0.53 -4.60 7.13
CA TYR A 286 -1.30 -5.32 6.11
C TYR A 286 -1.71 -4.43 4.93
N THR A 287 -2.05 -5.06 3.81
CA THR A 287 -2.72 -4.41 2.67
C THR A 287 -3.91 -5.25 2.18
N CYS A 288 -4.98 -4.55 1.78
CA CYS A 288 -6.18 -5.17 1.21
C CYS A 288 -6.08 -5.28 -0.32
N ASP A 289 -5.62 -4.22 -0.97
CA ASP A 289 -5.26 -4.14 -2.39
C ASP A 289 -4.45 -2.85 -2.62
N ALA A 290 -3.80 -2.71 -3.79
CA ALA A 290 -2.91 -1.58 -4.09
C ALA A 290 -3.56 -0.17 -4.05
N ASN A 291 -4.89 -0.06 -3.97
CA ASN A 291 -5.63 1.19 -3.95
C ASN A 291 -6.55 1.33 -2.71
N SER A 292 -6.48 0.41 -1.74
CA SER A 292 -7.39 0.40 -0.60
C SER A 292 -7.07 1.52 0.39
N VAL A 293 -8.07 2.35 0.71
CA VAL A 293 -7.98 3.37 1.77
C VAL A 293 -7.70 2.78 3.16
N TYR A 294 -7.95 1.48 3.34
CA TYR A 294 -7.75 0.73 4.57
C TYR A 294 -6.36 0.06 4.68
N ASN A 295 -5.47 0.25 3.70
CA ASN A 295 -4.10 -0.26 3.79
C ASN A 295 -3.37 0.36 4.99
N CYS A 296 -2.89 -0.47 5.91
CA CYS A 296 -1.99 -0.01 6.96
C CYS A 296 -0.59 0.27 6.39
N LEU A 297 -0.05 -0.65 5.59
CA LEU A 297 1.15 -0.38 4.82
C LEU A 297 0.74 0.29 3.51
N GLN A 298 0.84 1.61 3.47
CA GLN A 298 0.47 2.38 2.28
C GLN A 298 1.72 2.68 1.45
N GLU A 299 1.65 2.40 0.16
CA GLU A 299 2.69 2.80 -0.79
C GLU A 299 2.49 4.27 -1.18
N VAL A 300 3.56 5.08 -1.04
CA VAL A 300 3.59 6.50 -1.43
C VAL A 300 4.68 6.72 -2.48
N SER A 301 4.40 7.57 -3.46
CA SER A 301 5.41 8.09 -4.39
C SER A 301 5.96 9.40 -3.85
N TYR A 302 7.28 9.49 -3.70
CA TYR A 302 7.99 10.75 -3.66
C TYR A 302 8.45 11.10 -5.07
N ASP A 303 7.79 12.05 -5.71
CA ASP A 303 8.21 12.63 -6.98
C ASP A 303 9.13 13.83 -6.72
N LEU A 304 10.33 13.81 -7.28
CA LEU A 304 11.43 14.72 -6.97
C LEU A 304 12.00 15.35 -8.25
N ASN A 305 12.45 16.60 -8.18
CA ASN A 305 13.28 17.17 -9.24
C ASN A 305 14.29 18.21 -8.73
N VAL A 306 15.26 18.52 -9.59
CA VAL A 306 16.16 19.68 -9.46
C VAL A 306 16.14 20.41 -10.80
N CYS A 307 15.70 21.66 -10.80
CA CYS A 307 15.59 22.51 -11.98
C CYS A 307 16.69 23.59 -12.02
N ASN A 308 17.32 23.80 -13.17
CA ASN A 308 18.21 24.94 -13.39
C ASN A 308 17.38 26.19 -13.75
N TYR A 309 17.29 27.15 -12.83
CA TYR A 309 16.68 28.47 -13.05
C TYR A 309 17.71 29.61 -13.20
N GLY A 310 19.00 29.25 -13.31
CA GLY A 310 20.09 30.16 -13.64
C GLY A 310 20.10 30.56 -15.12
N THR A 311 21.23 31.09 -15.59
CA THR A 311 21.39 31.57 -16.98
C THR A 311 22.58 30.99 -17.72
N GLU A 312 23.29 30.03 -17.12
CA GLU A 312 24.39 29.26 -17.69
C GLU A 312 24.05 27.76 -17.52
N ASP A 313 24.72 26.88 -18.26
CA ASP A 313 24.56 25.43 -18.11
C ASP A 313 25.16 24.98 -16.76
N GLU A 314 24.42 24.21 -15.98
CA GLU A 314 24.87 23.68 -14.68
C GLU A 314 25.10 22.16 -14.72
N THR A 315 25.67 21.59 -13.67
CA THR A 315 25.64 20.14 -13.47
C THR A 315 25.29 19.81 -12.04
N VAL A 316 24.26 18.98 -11.85
CA VAL A 316 23.86 18.47 -10.54
C VAL A 316 24.89 17.43 -10.13
N TYR A 317 25.68 17.73 -9.09
CA TYR A 317 26.74 16.83 -8.59
C TYR A 317 26.35 16.11 -7.30
N GLU A 318 25.23 16.51 -6.69
CA GLU A 318 24.62 15.84 -5.55
C GLU A 318 23.10 16.03 -5.64
N MET A 319 22.35 14.94 -5.57
CA MET A 319 20.91 14.96 -5.32
C MET A 319 20.62 13.82 -4.33
N SER A 320 20.03 14.15 -3.20
CA SER A 320 19.79 13.17 -2.13
C SER A 320 18.41 13.33 -1.49
N LEU A 321 17.88 12.20 -1.03
CA LEU A 321 16.62 12.11 -0.30
C LEU A 321 16.90 11.62 1.12
N SER A 322 16.38 12.34 2.11
CA SER A 322 16.39 11.95 3.52
C SER A 322 14.96 11.79 4.01
N ILE A 323 14.58 10.56 4.39
CA ILE A 323 13.31 10.26 5.07
C ILE A 323 13.65 10.02 6.55
N LYS A 324 13.10 10.85 7.44
CA LYS A 324 13.29 10.73 8.90
C LYS A 324 11.98 10.33 9.55
N GLU A 325 11.99 9.22 10.28
CA GLU A 325 10.86 8.72 11.07
C GLU A 325 11.02 9.19 12.51
N THR A 326 10.03 9.93 13.03
CA THR A 326 10.16 10.62 14.32
C THR A 326 10.09 9.70 15.54
N GLU A 327 9.23 8.66 15.53
CA GLU A 327 9.09 7.73 16.67
C GLU A 327 10.18 6.64 16.70
N SER A 328 10.39 5.95 15.58
CA SER A 328 11.44 4.92 15.45
C SER A 328 12.87 5.48 15.54
N GLY A 329 13.05 6.76 15.17
CA GLY A 329 14.37 7.38 15.01
C GLY A 329 15.14 6.91 13.77
N THR A 330 14.50 6.13 12.88
CA THR A 330 15.09 5.69 11.61
C THR A 330 15.34 6.90 10.70
N ILE A 331 16.47 6.89 10.00
CA ILE A 331 16.73 7.83 8.91
C ILE A 331 17.22 7.06 7.69
N VAL A 332 16.42 7.07 6.63
CA VAL A 332 16.79 6.52 5.32
C VAL A 332 17.42 7.63 4.50
N PHE A 333 18.66 7.42 4.05
CA PHE A 333 19.36 8.31 3.12
C PHE A 333 19.54 7.60 1.79
N GLN A 334 19.17 8.26 0.69
CA GLN A 334 19.39 7.78 -0.67
C GLN A 334 20.16 8.81 -1.49
N ASN A 335 21.20 8.39 -2.20
CA ASN A 335 21.80 9.16 -3.28
C ASN A 335 21.00 8.85 -4.56
N LEU A 336 20.39 9.87 -5.15
CA LEU A 336 19.51 9.70 -6.31
C LEU A 336 20.28 9.62 -7.63
N ILE A 337 21.56 10.01 -7.64
CA ILE A 337 22.37 10.14 -8.87
C ILE A 337 23.62 9.23 -8.91
N GLU A 338 23.81 8.32 -7.95
CA GLU A 338 25.02 7.46 -7.86
C GLU A 338 25.33 6.66 -9.14
N ASN A 339 24.29 6.29 -9.90
CA ASN A 339 24.40 5.47 -11.11
C ASN A 339 23.90 6.20 -12.37
N VAL A 340 23.76 7.53 -12.33
CA VAL A 340 23.26 8.35 -13.45
C VAL A 340 24.44 8.80 -14.33
N PRO A 341 24.32 8.75 -15.67
CA PRO A 341 25.35 9.28 -16.58
C PRO A 341 25.57 10.78 -16.36
N PRO A 342 26.82 11.28 -16.29
CA PRO A 342 27.09 12.71 -16.09
C PRO A 342 26.47 13.61 -17.16
N GLU A 343 26.25 13.11 -18.38
CA GLU A 343 25.56 13.81 -19.44
C GLU A 343 24.08 14.09 -19.16
N ASP A 344 23.39 13.21 -18.41
CA ASP A 344 21.98 13.38 -18.02
C ASP A 344 21.82 14.31 -16.79
N LEU A 345 22.95 14.72 -16.19
CA LEU A 345 23.01 15.66 -15.05
C LEU A 345 23.43 17.08 -15.46
N MET A 346 23.80 17.30 -16.73
CA MET A 346 24.10 18.63 -17.27
C MET A 346 22.80 19.32 -17.67
N LEU A 347 22.34 20.29 -16.86
CA LEU A 347 21.06 20.97 -17.05
C LEU A 347 21.26 22.33 -17.72
N SER A 348 20.64 22.52 -18.88
CA SER A 348 20.53 23.83 -19.53
C SER A 348 19.58 24.76 -18.74
N PRO A 349 19.64 26.09 -18.92
CA PRO A 349 18.67 27.01 -18.31
C PRO A 349 17.20 26.67 -18.65
N GLY A 350 16.40 26.37 -17.63
CA GLY A 350 15.01 25.92 -17.73
C GLY A 350 14.82 24.40 -17.84
N GLU A 351 15.90 23.61 -17.73
CA GLU A 351 15.87 22.14 -17.74
C GLU A 351 15.87 21.58 -16.30
N CYS A 352 15.27 20.40 -16.10
CA CYS A 352 15.19 19.75 -14.79
C CYS A 352 15.55 18.27 -14.88
N TYR A 353 16.39 17.80 -13.96
CA TYR A 353 16.51 16.36 -13.67
C TYR A 353 15.33 15.95 -12.78
N ASN A 354 14.64 14.86 -13.11
CA ASN A 354 13.47 14.37 -12.36
C ASN A 354 13.69 12.90 -11.98
N ASP A 355 13.24 12.50 -10.79
CA ASP A 355 13.36 11.14 -10.27
C ASP A 355 12.16 10.82 -9.35
N ALA A 356 11.86 9.55 -9.10
CA ALA A 356 10.73 9.12 -8.28
C ALA A 356 11.09 7.97 -7.34
N ARG A 357 10.52 7.94 -6.13
CA ARG A 357 10.77 6.89 -5.12
C ARG A 357 9.47 6.41 -4.48
N GLU A 358 9.08 5.20 -4.83
CA GLU A 358 8.02 4.44 -4.17
C GLU A 358 8.54 3.89 -2.82
N VAL A 359 7.81 4.15 -1.73
CA VAL A 359 8.16 3.72 -0.37
C VAL A 359 6.88 3.32 0.37
N ASN A 360 6.93 2.24 1.18
CA ASN A 360 5.83 1.89 2.06
C ASN A 360 5.96 2.65 3.40
N VAL A 361 4.88 3.28 3.84
CA VAL A 361 4.75 3.98 5.13
C VAL A 361 3.76 3.24 6.03
N ASP A 362 3.96 3.30 7.34
CA ASP A 362 3.22 2.48 8.31
C ASP A 362 2.13 3.28 9.05
N ARG A 363 0.87 3.04 8.67
CA ARG A 363 -0.34 3.59 9.30
C ARG A 363 -0.89 2.72 10.44
N CYS A 364 -0.26 1.59 10.79
CA CYS A 364 -0.61 0.83 12.00
C CYS A 364 -0.03 1.44 13.29
N VAL A 365 0.87 2.42 13.19
CA VAL A 365 1.49 3.11 14.33
C VAL A 365 1.33 4.62 14.21
N THR A 366 1.30 5.32 15.34
CA THR A 366 1.46 6.78 15.37
C THR A 366 2.86 7.11 14.86
N GLN A 367 2.94 7.89 13.78
CA GLN A 367 4.20 8.10 13.09
C GLN A 367 4.20 9.45 12.38
N SER A 368 5.29 10.20 12.54
CA SER A 368 5.53 11.45 11.82
C SER A 368 6.76 11.31 10.93
N TYR A 369 6.59 11.70 9.67
CA TYR A 369 7.59 11.67 8.61
C TYR A 369 8.08 13.09 8.30
N CYS A 370 9.40 13.25 8.26
CA CYS A 370 10.06 14.47 7.82
C CYS A 370 10.94 14.11 6.63
N VAL A 371 10.53 14.52 5.44
CA VAL A 371 11.14 14.11 4.18
C VAL A 371 11.76 15.32 3.49
N GLU A 372 13.04 15.24 3.18
CA GLU A 372 13.86 16.35 2.69
C GLU A 372 14.61 15.92 1.43
N VAL A 373 14.45 16.67 0.33
CA VAL A 373 15.31 16.57 -0.86
C VAL A 373 16.36 17.67 -0.80
N VAL A 374 17.60 17.35 -1.16
CA VAL A 374 18.70 18.33 -1.29
C VAL A 374 19.35 18.15 -2.66
N GLY A 375 19.42 19.22 -3.44
CA GLY A 375 20.16 19.29 -4.70
C GLY A 375 21.32 20.29 -4.63
N ASN A 376 22.49 19.92 -5.12
CA ASN A 376 23.65 20.82 -5.26
C ASN A 376 24.19 20.81 -6.70
N ALA A 377 24.51 21.99 -7.23
CA ALA A 377 24.93 22.16 -8.63
C ALA A 377 26.12 23.12 -8.83
N THR A 378 26.84 22.91 -9.93
CA THR A 378 27.96 23.73 -10.43
C THR A 378 28.31 23.31 -11.85
N ASN A 379 28.57 24.25 -12.74
CA ASN A 379 29.24 23.99 -14.02
C ASN A 379 30.65 23.39 -13.80
N PRO A 380 30.89 22.11 -14.13
CA PRO A 380 32.12 21.39 -13.75
C PRO A 380 33.27 21.64 -14.74
N ILE A 381 32.98 22.25 -15.89
CA ILE A 381 33.95 22.56 -16.95
C ILE A 381 34.64 23.90 -16.65
N THR A 382 33.90 24.87 -16.13
CA THR A 382 34.37 26.23 -15.86
C THR A 382 34.64 26.50 -14.38
N GLY A 383 33.93 25.82 -13.47
CA GLY A 383 33.86 26.18 -12.05
C GLY A 383 33.13 27.51 -11.81
N THR A 384 32.32 27.97 -12.76
CA THR A 384 31.56 29.22 -12.69
C THR A 384 30.18 29.05 -13.33
N PRO A 385 29.09 29.48 -12.68
CA PRO A 385 29.03 30.18 -11.40
C PRO A 385 29.45 29.31 -10.18
N PRO A 386 29.68 29.93 -9.00
CA PRO A 386 30.01 29.20 -7.77
C PRO A 386 28.87 28.28 -7.32
N ASN A 387 29.19 27.26 -6.53
CA ASN A 387 28.23 26.24 -6.15
C ASN A 387 26.98 26.78 -5.43
N CYS A 388 25.82 26.37 -5.94
CA CYS A 388 24.52 26.56 -5.31
C CYS A 388 23.97 25.23 -4.77
N SER A 389 23.09 25.39 -3.79
CA SER A 389 22.46 24.32 -3.02
C SER A 389 21.03 24.76 -2.73
N ASP A 390 20.06 23.88 -2.94
CA ASP A 390 18.66 24.14 -2.58
C ASP A 390 18.03 22.88 -1.96
N SER A 391 17.00 23.06 -1.15
CA SER A 391 16.29 21.95 -0.51
C SER A 391 14.82 22.26 -0.20
N HIS A 392 13.99 21.23 -0.36
CA HIS A 392 12.56 21.27 -0.02
C HIS A 392 12.26 20.13 0.96
N GLU A 393 11.62 20.51 2.06
CA GLU A 393 11.19 19.63 3.14
C GLU A 393 9.66 19.58 3.18
N ILE A 394 9.09 18.38 3.21
CA ILE A 394 7.67 18.13 3.48
C ILE A 394 7.52 17.36 4.80
N LYS A 395 6.37 17.53 5.46
CA LYS A 395 6.06 16.87 6.73
C LYS A 395 4.61 16.42 6.76
N PHE A 396 4.39 15.19 7.17
CA PHE A 396 3.07 14.61 7.39
C PHE A 396 3.13 13.60 8.53
N ASP A 397 1.99 13.39 9.18
CA ASP A 397 1.82 12.53 10.34
C ASP A 397 0.38 12.03 10.42
N TRP A 398 0.20 10.93 11.14
CA TRP A 398 -1.10 10.35 11.49
C TRP A 398 -1.08 9.80 12.91
N GLU A 399 -2.25 9.78 13.54
CA GLU A 399 -2.48 9.00 14.75
C GLU A 399 -2.69 7.52 14.35
N GLY A 400 -1.99 6.61 15.05
CA GLY A 400 -2.19 5.18 14.87
C GLY A 400 -3.48 4.70 15.54
N PRO A 401 -3.92 3.46 15.23
CA PRO A 401 -5.07 2.83 15.87
C PRO A 401 -4.99 2.90 17.41
N PRO A 402 -6.08 3.29 18.08
CA PRO A 402 -6.07 3.49 19.52
C PRO A 402 -5.83 2.18 20.26
N GLU A 403 -4.92 2.20 21.25
CA GLU A 403 -4.64 1.06 22.13
C GLU A 403 -5.93 0.41 22.64
N ILE A 404 -6.13 -0.89 22.36
CA ILE A 404 -7.29 -1.61 22.89
C ILE A 404 -7.18 -1.63 24.42
N PRO A 405 -8.15 -1.05 25.16
CA PRO A 405 -8.03 -0.93 26.60
C PRO A 405 -8.06 -2.32 27.24
N ASP A 406 -7.01 -2.59 28.00
CA ASP A 406 -6.73 -3.82 28.75
C ASP A 406 -8.02 -4.34 29.43
N THR A 407 -8.63 -5.40 28.87
CA THR A 407 -9.92 -5.88 29.36
C THR A 407 -9.70 -6.50 30.74
N PRO A 408 -10.23 -5.89 31.83
CA PRO A 408 -9.81 -6.27 33.18
C PRO A 408 -10.19 -7.71 33.46
N ALA A 409 -9.19 -8.53 33.76
CA ALA A 409 -9.34 -9.97 33.94
C ALA A 409 -10.50 -10.30 34.90
N PRO A 410 -11.34 -11.31 34.57
CA PRO A 410 -12.47 -11.68 35.43
C PRO A 410 -11.97 -12.08 36.83
N ARG A 411 -12.55 -11.43 37.84
CA ARG A 411 -12.18 -11.54 39.27
C ARG A 411 -12.61 -12.84 39.95
#